data_AF-A0A7P0TAF7-F1
#
_entry.id   AF-A0A7P0TAF7-F1
#
_cell.length_a   1.000
_cell.length_b   1.000
_cell.length_c   1.000
_cell.angle_alpha   90.00
_cell.angle_beta   90.00
_cell.angle_gamma   90.00
#
_symmetry.space_group_name_H-M   'P 1'
#
loop_
_entity.id
_entity.type
_entity.pdbx_description
1 polymer ?
#
loop_
_entity_poly.entity_id
_entity_poly.type
_entity_poly.pdbx_seq_one_letter_code
_entity_poly.pdbx_strand_id
1 'polypeptide(L)'
;MALRSAQGDGPTSGHWDGGAEKADFNAKRKKKVAEIHQALNSDPTDVAALRRMAISEGGLLTDEIRRKVWPKLLNVNANDPPPISGKNLRQMSKDYQQVLLDVRRSLRRFPPGHEERRIAKGNRSL
;
A
#
# COMPACT_ATOMS: atom_id res chain seq x y z
N MET A 1 -29.08 31.87 61.47
CA MET A 1 -28.27 31.97 60.25
C MET A 1 -27.66 30.60 59.98
N ALA A 2 -28.17 29.88 58.98
CA ALA A 2 -27.72 28.53 58.64
C ALA A 2 -26.74 28.60 57.45
N LEU A 3 -25.52 28.11 57.65
CA LEU A 3 -24.52 27.95 56.59
C LEU A 3 -24.87 26.71 55.75
N ARG A 4 -25.28 26.92 54.50
CA ARG A 4 -25.41 25.86 53.49
C ARG A 4 -24.02 25.56 52.92
N SER A 5 -23.57 24.34 53.12
CA SER A 5 -22.37 23.81 52.46
C SER A 5 -22.67 23.56 50.98
N ALA A 6 -21.82 24.09 50.10
CA ALA A 6 -21.85 23.83 48.67
C ALA A 6 -21.06 22.55 48.37
N GLN A 7 -21.75 21.53 47.86
CA GLN A 7 -21.13 20.33 47.31
C GLN A 7 -20.62 20.68 45.90
N GLY A 8 -19.32 20.55 45.67
CA GLY A 8 -18.71 20.72 44.36
C GLY A 8 -18.82 19.43 43.53
N ASP A 9 -19.44 19.52 42.37
CA ASP A 9 -19.39 18.49 41.34
C ASP A 9 -18.03 18.56 40.62
N GLY A 10 -17.24 17.49 40.76
CA GLY A 10 -15.97 17.33 40.06
C GLY A 10 -16.18 16.90 38.59
N PRO A 11 -15.24 17.21 37.68
CA PRO A 11 -15.38 16.92 36.27
C PRO A 11 -15.25 15.41 36.02
N THR A 12 -16.21 14.85 35.29
CA THR A 12 -16.17 13.48 34.80
C THR A 12 -14.93 13.26 33.95
N SER A 13 -14.03 12.41 34.45
CA SER A 13 -12.88 11.89 33.71
C SER A 13 -13.38 11.18 32.45
N GLY A 14 -13.12 11.78 31.29
CA GLY A 14 -13.35 11.17 29.98
C GLY A 14 -12.48 9.93 29.82
N HIS A 15 -13.07 8.77 30.11
CA HIS A 15 -12.52 7.47 29.78
C HIS A 15 -12.56 7.32 28.26
N TRP A 16 -11.41 7.51 27.60
CA TRP A 16 -11.28 7.31 26.15
C TRP A 16 -11.36 5.81 25.85
N ASP A 17 -12.53 5.32 25.45
CA ASP A 17 -12.76 3.95 24.97
C ASP A 17 -12.18 3.75 23.56
N GLY A 18 -10.86 3.62 23.48
CA GLY A 18 -10.14 3.34 22.23
C GLY A 18 -10.33 1.91 21.68
N GLY A 19 -11.16 1.08 22.33
CA GLY A 19 -11.47 -0.28 21.90
C GLY A 19 -12.53 -0.33 20.79
N ALA A 20 -13.59 0.46 20.94
CA ALA A 20 -14.69 0.53 19.98
C ALA A 20 -14.25 1.04 18.59
N GLU A 21 -13.40 2.06 18.55
CA GLU A 21 -12.91 2.67 17.30
C GLU A 21 -12.05 1.70 16.48
N LYS A 22 -11.20 0.89 17.14
CA LYS A 22 -10.36 -0.12 16.47
C LYS A 22 -11.19 -1.25 15.87
N ALA A 23 -12.26 -1.67 16.55
CA ALA A 23 -13.15 -2.71 16.07
C ALA A 23 -13.91 -2.25 14.81
N ASP A 24 -14.44 -1.02 14.82
CA ASP A 24 -15.11 -0.42 13.68
C ASP A 24 -14.17 -0.28 12.46
N PHE A 25 -12.93 0.18 12.68
CA PHE A 25 -11.93 0.25 11.62
C PHE A 25 -11.64 -1.12 10.97
N ASN A 26 -11.50 -2.17 11.77
CA ASN A 26 -11.26 -3.52 11.25
C ASN A 26 -12.47 -4.06 10.48
N ALA A 27 -13.69 -3.77 10.94
CA ALA A 27 -14.93 -4.12 10.24
C ALA A 27 -15.01 -3.42 8.87
N LYS A 28 -14.74 -2.11 8.81
CA LYS A 28 -14.65 -1.34 7.58
C LYS A 28 -13.61 -1.93 6.61
N ARG A 29 -12.42 -2.28 7.13
CA ARG A 29 -11.36 -2.92 6.33
C ARG A 29 -11.81 -4.25 5.73
N LYS A 30 -12.43 -5.13 6.54
CA LYS A 30 -12.94 -6.43 6.07
C LYS A 30 -14.00 -6.27 4.98
N LYS A 31 -14.95 -5.35 5.17
CA LYS A 31 -15.98 -5.03 4.17
C LYS A 31 -15.36 -4.56 2.85
N LYS A 32 -14.39 -3.64 2.93
CA LYS A 32 -13.66 -3.13 1.75
C LYS A 32 -12.93 -4.24 0.99
N VAL A 33 -12.29 -5.19 1.69
CA VAL A 33 -11.68 -6.37 1.05
C VAL A 33 -12.72 -7.19 0.30
N ALA A 34 -13.87 -7.48 0.91
CA ALA A 34 -14.92 -8.28 0.29
C ALA A 34 -15.47 -7.60 -0.98
N GLU A 35 -15.73 -6.30 -0.95
CA GLU A 35 -16.21 -5.53 -2.10
C GLU A 35 -15.19 -5.52 -3.26
N ILE A 36 -13.90 -5.39 -2.95
CA ILE A 36 -12.85 -5.45 -3.98
C ILE A 36 -12.81 -6.85 -4.63
N HIS A 37 -12.90 -7.91 -3.84
CA HIS A 37 -12.94 -9.27 -4.37
C HIS A 37 -14.19 -9.54 -5.20
N GLN A 38 -15.34 -9.02 -4.77
CA GLN A 38 -16.57 -9.10 -5.55
C GLN A 38 -16.40 -8.42 -6.92
N ALA A 39 -15.92 -7.18 -6.94
CA ALA A 39 -15.71 -6.43 -8.18
C ALA A 39 -14.69 -7.11 -9.13
N LEU A 40 -13.64 -7.73 -8.58
CA LEU A 40 -12.65 -8.50 -9.34
C LEU A 40 -13.23 -9.77 -9.98
N ASN A 41 -14.19 -10.41 -9.31
CA ASN A 41 -14.77 -11.68 -9.72
C ASN A 41 -16.07 -11.52 -10.56
N SER A 42 -16.57 -10.29 -10.70
CA SER A 42 -17.69 -9.99 -11.61
C SER A 42 -17.30 -10.22 -13.08
N ASP A 43 -18.30 -10.59 -13.90
CA ASP A 43 -18.16 -10.72 -15.34
C ASP A 43 -19.19 -9.83 -16.07
N PRO A 44 -18.76 -8.73 -16.73
CA PRO A 44 -17.39 -8.22 -16.81
C PRO A 44 -16.89 -7.66 -15.47
N THR A 45 -15.56 -7.60 -15.28
CA THR A 45 -14.94 -7.01 -14.08
C THR A 45 -15.46 -5.59 -13.83
N ASP A 46 -15.92 -5.29 -12.61
CA ASP A 46 -16.43 -3.96 -12.27
C ASP A 46 -15.28 -2.98 -12.00
N VAL A 47 -14.67 -2.49 -13.08
CA VAL A 47 -13.57 -1.52 -13.02
C VAL A 47 -14.01 -0.20 -12.36
N ALA A 48 -15.28 0.18 -12.49
CA ALA A 48 -15.80 1.40 -11.86
C ALA A 48 -15.80 1.29 -10.33
N ALA A 49 -16.22 0.14 -9.78
CA ALA A 49 -16.09 -0.15 -8.35
C ALA A 49 -14.62 -0.14 -7.92
N LEU A 50 -13.73 -0.80 -8.66
CA LEU A 50 -12.29 -0.81 -8.35
C LEU A 50 -11.69 0.60 -8.28
N ARG A 51 -12.09 1.51 -9.18
CA ARG A 51 -11.70 2.93 -9.14
C ARG A 51 -12.19 3.61 -7.87
N ARG A 52 -13.48 3.44 -7.51
CA ARG A 52 -14.03 4.01 -6.27
C ARG A 52 -13.29 3.51 -5.04
N MET A 53 -12.97 2.21 -4.97
CA MET A 53 -12.23 1.64 -3.84
C MET A 53 -10.77 2.10 -3.76
N ALA A 54 -10.14 2.36 -4.90
CA ALA A 54 -8.77 2.87 -4.96
C ALA A 54 -8.66 4.35 -4.53
N ILE A 55 -9.71 5.15 -4.78
CA ILE A 55 -9.77 6.57 -4.41
C ILE A 55 -10.26 6.77 -2.97
N SER A 56 -11.13 5.88 -2.47
CA SER A 56 -11.65 5.97 -1.10
C SER A 56 -10.57 5.76 -0.05
N GLU A 57 -10.85 6.21 1.17
CA GLU A 57 -9.91 6.23 2.31
C GLU A 57 -9.11 4.91 2.46
N GLY A 58 -7.79 5.04 2.66
CA GLY A 58 -6.86 3.92 2.74
C GLY A 58 -6.55 3.22 1.41
N GLY A 59 -7.20 3.61 0.30
CA GLY A 59 -6.97 3.09 -1.04
C GLY A 59 -7.05 1.57 -1.13
N LEU A 60 -6.13 0.97 -1.88
CA LEU A 60 -6.00 -0.50 -1.98
C LEU A 60 -5.16 -1.05 -0.82
N LEU A 61 -5.80 -1.87 0.00
CA LEU A 61 -5.36 -2.21 1.36
C LEU A 61 -4.06 -3.01 1.46
N THR A 62 -3.74 -3.85 0.48
CA THR A 62 -2.55 -4.71 0.51
C THR A 62 -1.92 -4.85 -0.87
N ASP A 63 -0.65 -5.23 -0.89
CA ASP A 63 0.11 -5.49 -2.11
C ASP A 63 -0.53 -6.63 -2.93
N GLU A 64 -1.08 -7.65 -2.27
CA GLU A 64 -1.80 -8.78 -2.89
C GLU A 64 -2.99 -8.27 -3.72
N ILE A 65 -3.75 -7.34 -3.16
CA ILE A 65 -4.87 -6.71 -3.84
C ILE A 65 -4.35 -5.84 -5.00
N ARG A 66 -3.32 -5.03 -4.76
CA ARG A 66 -2.75 -4.13 -5.78
C ARG A 66 -2.23 -4.89 -7.00
N ARG A 67 -1.58 -6.05 -6.80
CA ARG A 67 -1.12 -6.94 -7.88
C ARG A 67 -2.25 -7.38 -8.81
N LYS A 68 -3.49 -7.53 -8.31
CA LYS A 68 -4.67 -7.92 -9.10
C LYS A 68 -5.41 -6.72 -9.70
N VAL A 69 -5.54 -5.64 -8.94
CA VAL A 69 -6.37 -4.48 -9.30
C VAL A 69 -5.64 -3.52 -10.25
N TRP A 70 -4.36 -3.25 -10.05
CA TRP A 70 -3.62 -2.30 -10.90
C TRP A 70 -3.63 -2.66 -12.39
N PRO A 71 -3.43 -3.93 -12.81
CA PRO A 71 -3.54 -4.28 -14.23
C PRO A 71 -4.91 -3.94 -14.83
N LYS A 72 -6.00 -4.15 -14.07
CA LYS A 72 -7.36 -3.82 -14.50
C LYS A 72 -7.59 -2.32 -14.62
N LEU A 73 -7.04 -1.53 -13.68
CA LEU A 73 -7.14 -0.06 -13.72
C LEU A 73 -6.32 0.57 -14.86
N LEU A 74 -5.16 -0.02 -15.18
CA LEU A 74 -4.28 0.43 -16.26
C LEU A 74 -4.66 -0.15 -17.63
N ASN A 75 -5.67 -1.03 -17.67
CA ASN A 75 -6.08 -1.77 -18.86
C ASN A 75 -4.89 -2.53 -19.53
N VAL A 76 -4.04 -3.15 -18.71
CA VAL A 76 -2.91 -3.97 -19.17
C VAL A 76 -3.16 -5.45 -18.90
N ASN A 77 -2.76 -6.30 -19.84
CA ASN A 77 -2.85 -7.74 -19.68
C ASN A 77 -1.65 -8.24 -18.85
N ALA A 78 -1.91 -8.71 -17.63
CA ALA A 78 -0.87 -9.24 -16.77
C ALA A 78 -0.29 -10.59 -17.24
N ASN A 79 -0.96 -11.27 -18.18
CA ASN A 79 -0.53 -12.57 -18.71
C ASN A 79 0.42 -12.46 -19.91
N ASP A 80 0.67 -11.25 -20.40
CA ASP A 80 1.58 -11.01 -21.52
C ASP A 80 2.86 -10.32 -21.03
N PRO A 81 3.84 -11.09 -20.52
CA PRO A 81 5.09 -10.51 -20.06
C PRO A 81 5.86 -9.94 -21.25
N PRO A 82 6.54 -8.79 -21.09
CA PRO A 82 7.39 -8.26 -22.15
C PRO A 82 8.51 -9.26 -22.49
N PRO A 83 9.02 -9.25 -23.73
CA PRO A 83 10.11 -10.12 -24.15
C PRO A 83 11.30 -10.02 -23.20
N ILE A 84 11.89 -11.17 -22.87
CA ILE A 84 13.09 -11.24 -22.02
C ILE A 84 14.18 -10.41 -22.71
N SER A 85 14.67 -9.39 -22.01
CA SER A 85 15.71 -8.53 -22.55
C SER A 85 17.00 -9.32 -22.79
N GLY A 86 17.70 -9.03 -23.89
CA GLY A 86 18.92 -9.72 -24.28
C GLY A 86 20.04 -9.61 -23.23
N LYS A 87 20.92 -10.62 -23.19
CA LYS A 87 22.01 -10.75 -22.20
C LYS A 87 22.93 -9.52 -22.11
N ASN A 88 22.99 -8.70 -23.18
CA ASN A 88 23.88 -7.54 -23.29
C ASN A 88 23.20 -6.18 -23.04
N LEU A 89 21.97 -6.15 -22.49
CA LEU A 89 21.20 -4.91 -22.33
C LEU A 89 21.99 -3.82 -21.58
N ARG A 90 22.79 -4.21 -20.58
CA ARG A 90 23.61 -3.27 -19.81
C ARG A 90 24.74 -2.67 -20.63
N GLN A 91 25.45 -3.48 -21.42
CA GLN A 91 26.55 -3.02 -22.27
C GLN A 91 26.06 -2.18 -23.45
N MET A 92 24.85 -2.46 -23.94
CA MET A 92 24.25 -1.75 -25.07
C MET A 92 23.55 -0.44 -24.67
N SER A 93 23.24 -0.26 -23.38
CA SER A 93 22.53 0.93 -22.90
C SER A 93 23.49 2.11 -22.70
N LYS A 94 23.28 3.18 -23.47
CA LYS A 94 24.02 4.44 -23.32
C LYS A 94 23.77 5.10 -21.96
N ASP A 95 22.62 4.85 -21.35
CA ASP A 95 22.18 5.45 -20.09
C ASP A 95 22.58 4.62 -18.86
N TYR A 96 23.30 3.51 -19.03
CA TYR A 96 23.61 2.58 -17.94
C TYR A 96 24.25 3.27 -16.74
N GLN A 97 25.23 4.14 -16.96
CA GLN A 97 25.92 4.87 -15.89
C GLN A 97 24.95 5.78 -15.13
N GLN A 98 24.04 6.46 -15.84
CA GLN A 98 23.05 7.34 -15.24
C GLN A 98 22.04 6.54 -14.39
N VAL A 99 21.50 5.46 -14.94
CA VAL A 99 20.59 4.55 -14.22
C VAL A 99 21.25 4.02 -12.95
N LEU A 100 22.52 3.64 -13.00
CA LEU A 100 23.25 3.15 -11.84
C LEU A 100 23.35 4.20 -10.73
N LEU A 101 23.64 5.46 -11.08
CA LEU A 101 23.70 6.56 -10.11
C LEU A 101 22.35 6.81 -9.45
N ASP A 102 21.26 6.84 -10.24
CA ASP A 102 19.92 7.12 -9.72
C ASP A 102 19.38 5.96 -8.88
N VAL A 103 19.67 4.71 -9.24
CA VAL A 103 19.36 3.55 -8.41
C VAL A 103 20.06 3.65 -7.06
N ARG A 104 21.36 3.99 -7.01
CA ARG A 104 22.10 4.17 -5.75
C ARG A 104 21.47 5.25 -4.86
N ARG A 105 21.09 6.39 -5.45
CA ARG A 105 20.40 7.49 -4.73
C ARG A 105 19.02 7.08 -4.22
N SER A 106 18.35 6.14 -4.88
CA SER A 106 16.99 5.69 -4.52
C SER A 106 16.93 4.66 -3.38
N LEU A 107 18.07 4.08 -2.96
CA LEU A 107 18.10 2.98 -1.99
C LEU A 107 17.44 3.33 -0.65
N ARG A 108 17.50 4.60 -0.23
CA ARG A 108 16.83 5.11 0.97
C ARG A 108 15.30 4.96 0.94
N ARG A 109 14.69 4.70 -0.22
CA ARG A 109 13.24 4.48 -0.36
C ARG A 109 12.82 3.05 -0.03
N PHE A 110 13.77 2.12 0.11
CA PHE A 110 13.48 0.75 0.51
C PHE A 110 13.43 0.66 2.05
N PRO A 111 12.64 -0.28 2.61
CA PRO A 111 12.64 -0.50 4.04
C PRO A 111 14.03 -0.94 4.55
N PRO A 112 14.42 -0.58 5.79
CA PRO A 112 15.71 -0.98 6.37
C PRO A 112 15.91 -2.50 6.36
N GLY A 113 17.14 -2.95 6.11
CA GLY A 113 17.48 -4.39 6.08
C GLY A 113 17.26 -5.10 4.73
N HIS A 114 16.72 -4.41 3.72
CA HIS A 114 16.57 -4.93 2.36
C HIS A 114 17.64 -4.44 1.36
N GLU A 115 18.53 -3.55 1.81
CA GLU A 115 19.52 -2.83 0.98
C GLU A 115 20.79 -3.66 0.68
N GLU A 116 21.27 -4.42 1.64
CA GLU A 116 22.59 -5.09 1.58
C GLU A 116 22.63 -6.27 0.58
N ARG A 117 21.52 -7.02 0.47
CA ARG A 117 21.44 -8.20 -0.42
C ARG A 117 21.48 -7.89 -1.92
N ARG A 118 21.15 -6.66 -2.33
CA ARG A 118 20.96 -6.33 -3.76
C ARG A 118 22.18 -5.68 -4.39
N ILE A 119 22.89 -4.81 -3.66
CA ILE A 119 24.16 -4.22 -4.15
C ILE A 119 25.24 -5.31 -4.27
N ALA A 120 25.28 -6.24 -3.31
CA ALA A 120 26.27 -7.30 -3.30
C ALA A 120 26.09 -8.36 -4.40
N LYS A 121 24.93 -8.41 -5.07
CA LYS A 121 24.72 -9.22 -6.29
C LYS A 121 25.03 -8.45 -7.57
N GLY A 122 24.94 -7.13 -7.56
CA GLY A 122 25.28 -6.28 -8.70
C GLY A 122 26.79 -6.19 -8.98
N ASN A 123 27.63 -6.34 -7.94
CA ASN A 123 29.09 -6.24 -8.04
C ASN A 123 29.83 -7.59 -8.02
N ARG A 124 29.13 -8.72 -7.85
CA ARG A 124 29.74 -10.08 -7.78
C ARG A 124 29.76 -10.84 -9.12
N SER A 125 29.45 -10.16 -10.22
CA SER A 125 29.53 -10.72 -11.57
C SER A 125 30.53 -9.94 -12.42
N LEU A 126 31.71 -9.70 -11.82
CA LEU A 126 32.96 -9.46 -12.54
C LEU A 126 33.73 -10.77 -12.55
#